data_AF-A0A9D3BU16-F1
#
_entry.id   AF-A0A9D3BU16-F1
#
_cell.length_a   1.000
_cell.length_b   1.000
_cell.length_c   1.000
_cell.angle_alpha   90.00
_cell.angle_beta   90.00
_cell.angle_gamma   90.00
#
_symmetry.space_group_name_H-M   'P 1'
#
loop_
_entity.id
_entity.type
_entity.pdbx_description
1 polymer ?
#
loop_
_entity_poly.entity_id
_entity_poly.type
_entity_poly.pdbx_seq_one_letter_code
_entity_poly.pdbx_strand_id
1 'polypeptide(L)'
;MEWSFHVLPSTQRKGSIIQLWSSLMILVVRRIQSCGFHLFLLVLRKEQYEEAESMGVDLHTLAKTTKGDQWSRPRLCHIKRDPEHGLGMTVTPINDGVGVSPGQRGCYMVSTVTDGPAENAGVCTGDMLIWINGVSVSILTHGTLCRTLKKSEGSVTVLVIDRHSHSCYVRRRVPILPVMAESSSLPYATKTMHLEKRQDGFGFLLRRERLGVPLKIAHVLREVDVGSAAEAAGMEDGDLLLAVNGEPVESKEHEDVVVMIRNSGGKVTLTSICMQGLRFYKNLGISPLLFHEVCPLHKTPNEDSPGKTIRHGQDAENIRPDYPSVWDQGCSEDSVAQVIAL
;
A
#
# COMPACT_ATOMS: atom_id res chain seq x y z
N MET A 1 -18.78 -4.21 -10.09
CA MET A 1 -19.54 -3.11 -9.45
C MET A 1 -19.02 -1.82 -10.07
N GLU A 2 -19.75 -1.27 -11.04
CA GLU A 2 -19.47 0.04 -11.60
C GLU A 2 -19.89 1.10 -10.59
N TRP A 3 -18.99 2.02 -10.27
CA TRP A 3 -19.31 3.20 -9.47
C TRP A 3 -19.31 4.40 -10.41
N SER A 4 -20.50 4.92 -10.71
CA SER A 4 -20.68 6.14 -11.50
C SER A 4 -20.84 7.33 -10.56
N PHE A 5 -19.81 8.16 -10.44
CA PHE A 5 -19.89 9.43 -9.70
C PHE A 5 -20.34 10.53 -10.66
N HIS A 6 -21.62 10.91 -10.58
CA HIS A 6 -22.13 12.09 -11.26
C HIS A 6 -22.15 13.28 -10.29
N VAL A 7 -21.26 14.24 -10.51
CA VAL A 7 -21.34 15.57 -9.89
C VAL A 7 -21.41 16.60 -11.02
N LEU A 8 -22.50 17.36 -11.06
CA LEU A 8 -22.76 18.38 -12.08
C LEU A 8 -21.77 19.55 -11.95
N PRO A 9 -21.15 20.03 -13.05
CA PRO A 9 -20.17 21.10 -12.98
C PRO A 9 -20.87 22.47 -12.91
N SER A 10 -20.64 23.22 -11.82
CA SER A 10 -20.89 24.66 -11.83
C SER A 10 -19.77 25.37 -12.58
N THR A 11 -20.17 26.38 -13.35
CA THR A 11 -19.43 27.02 -14.44
C THR A 11 -18.23 27.87 -13.98
N GLN A 12 -17.21 27.92 -14.86
CA GLN A 12 -16.11 28.92 -14.95
C GLN A 12 -14.82 28.68 -14.14
N ARG A 13 -13.98 27.73 -14.61
CA ARG A 13 -12.48 27.83 -14.76
C ARG A 13 -11.95 26.50 -15.33
N LYS A 14 -12.18 26.28 -16.63
CA LYS A 14 -12.15 24.92 -17.24
C LYS A 14 -10.78 24.36 -17.66
N GLY A 15 -9.66 25.08 -17.54
CA GLY A 15 -8.35 24.55 -18.00
C GLY A 15 -7.57 23.80 -16.91
N SER A 16 -7.09 24.55 -15.92
CA SER A 16 -6.18 24.05 -14.88
C SER A 16 -6.89 23.17 -13.84
N ILE A 17 -8.18 23.45 -13.58
CA ILE A 17 -9.01 22.67 -12.65
C ILE A 17 -9.25 21.28 -13.21
N ILE A 18 -9.50 21.10 -14.51
CA ILE A 18 -9.76 19.77 -15.08
C ILE A 18 -8.52 18.87 -15.01
N GLN A 19 -7.32 19.41 -15.17
CA GLN A 19 -6.09 18.63 -15.01
C GLN A 19 -5.76 18.32 -13.55
N LEU A 20 -5.92 19.29 -12.65
CA LEU A 20 -5.80 19.05 -11.20
C LEU A 20 -6.83 18.05 -10.70
N TRP A 21 -8.06 18.11 -11.19
CA TRP A 21 -9.14 17.17 -10.85
C TRP A 21 -8.94 15.82 -11.49
N SER A 22 -8.43 15.73 -12.72
CA SER A 22 -8.04 14.44 -13.32
C SER A 22 -6.90 13.79 -12.52
N SER A 23 -5.89 14.56 -12.11
CA SER A 23 -4.77 14.05 -11.33
C SER A 23 -5.19 13.68 -9.89
N LEU A 24 -6.04 14.48 -9.26
CA LEU A 24 -6.61 14.21 -7.94
C LEU A 24 -7.57 13.01 -7.97
N MET A 25 -8.39 12.88 -9.02
CA MET A 25 -9.30 11.74 -9.19
C MET A 25 -8.52 10.46 -9.50
N ILE A 26 -7.43 10.52 -10.27
CA ILE A 26 -6.51 9.37 -10.43
C ILE A 26 -5.86 9.03 -9.09
N LEU A 27 -5.42 10.03 -8.31
CA LEU A 27 -4.85 9.81 -6.99
C LEU A 27 -5.87 9.19 -6.02
N VAL A 28 -7.10 9.68 -5.99
CA VAL A 28 -8.19 9.17 -5.15
C VAL A 28 -8.66 7.80 -5.62
N VAL A 29 -8.85 7.57 -6.92
CA VAL A 29 -9.19 6.26 -7.47
C VAL A 29 -8.07 5.26 -7.22
N ARG A 30 -6.80 5.65 -7.35
CA ARG A 30 -5.67 4.79 -6.97
C ARG A 30 -5.60 4.57 -5.49
N ARG A 31 -5.88 5.57 -4.65
CA ARG A 31 -5.92 5.43 -3.20
C ARG A 31 -7.07 4.51 -2.82
N ILE A 32 -8.23 4.59 -3.47
CA ILE A 32 -9.36 3.66 -3.29
C ILE A 32 -8.98 2.24 -3.78
N GLN A 33 -8.34 2.13 -4.94
CA GLN A 33 -7.87 0.85 -5.50
C GLN A 33 -6.72 0.23 -4.67
N SER A 34 -5.85 1.04 -4.05
CA SER A 34 -4.74 0.62 -3.19
C SER A 34 -5.16 0.42 -1.73
N CYS A 35 -6.22 1.08 -1.27
CA CYS A 35 -6.90 0.82 -0.01
C CYS A 35 -7.66 -0.52 -0.04
N GLY A 36 -7.85 -1.13 -1.22
CA GLY A 36 -8.57 -2.39 -1.36
C GLY A 36 -10.05 -2.25 -0.98
N PHE A 37 -10.53 -3.02 -0.01
CA PHE A 37 -11.91 -2.96 0.49
C PHE A 37 -12.14 -1.91 1.60
N HIS A 38 -11.20 -0.98 1.79
CA HIS A 38 -11.19 -0.06 2.92
C HIS A 38 -11.37 1.39 2.51
N LEU A 39 -12.59 1.76 2.17
CA LEU A 39 -12.97 3.18 2.15
C LEU A 39 -13.71 3.50 3.44
N PHE A 40 -13.00 4.10 4.41
CA PHE A 40 -13.63 4.69 5.58
C PHE A 40 -13.92 6.14 5.25
N LEU A 41 -15.20 6.45 5.09
CA LEU A 41 -15.67 7.81 4.88
C LEU A 41 -16.14 8.35 6.21
N LEU A 42 -15.51 9.43 6.67
CA LEU A 42 -16.15 10.27 7.68
C LEU A 42 -17.19 11.10 6.92
N VAL A 43 -18.46 10.80 7.17
CA VAL A 43 -19.58 11.52 6.58
C VAL A 43 -20.14 12.45 7.64
N LEU A 44 -19.93 13.75 7.45
CA LEU A 44 -20.48 14.79 8.31
C LEU A 44 -21.69 15.43 7.65
N ARG A 45 -22.70 15.77 8.45
CA ARG A 45 -23.74 16.70 8.00
C ARG A 45 -23.13 18.08 7.78
N LYS A 46 -23.76 18.89 6.94
CA LYS A 46 -23.27 20.24 6.60
C LYS A 46 -23.02 21.07 7.85
N GLU A 47 -23.96 21.07 8.79
CA GLU A 47 -23.89 21.85 10.02
C GLU A 47 -22.71 21.40 10.89
N GLN A 48 -22.46 20.10 10.97
CA GLN A 48 -21.36 19.50 11.73
C GLN A 48 -20.00 19.78 11.11
N TYR A 49 -19.93 19.82 9.77
CA TYR A 49 -18.72 20.18 9.05
C TYR A 49 -18.38 21.67 9.28
N GLU A 50 -19.36 22.55 9.10
CA GLU A 50 -19.19 24.00 9.31
C GLU A 50 -18.81 24.31 10.76
N GLU A 51 -19.41 23.61 11.73
CA GLU A 51 -19.04 23.69 13.15
C GLU A 51 -17.60 23.21 13.40
N ALA A 52 -17.23 22.03 12.90
CA ALA A 52 -15.88 21.49 13.05
C ALA A 52 -14.80 22.39 12.42
N GLU A 53 -15.06 22.97 11.24
CA GLU A 53 -14.18 23.95 10.61
C GLU A 53 -14.08 25.23 11.44
N SER A 54 -15.20 25.75 11.96
CA SER A 54 -15.22 26.97 12.79
C SER A 54 -14.43 26.80 14.09
N MET A 55 -14.41 25.58 14.63
CA MET A 55 -13.66 25.20 15.81
C MET A 55 -12.20 24.82 15.51
N GLY A 56 -11.78 24.82 14.24
CA GLY A 56 -10.43 24.43 13.83
C GLY A 56 -10.10 22.96 14.09
N VAL A 57 -11.11 22.09 14.11
CA VAL A 57 -10.93 20.65 14.35
C VAL A 57 -10.22 20.03 13.15
N ASP A 58 -9.11 19.33 13.40
CA ASP A 58 -8.48 18.51 12.38
C ASP A 58 -9.36 17.30 12.06
N LEU A 59 -10.08 17.37 10.93
CA LEU A 59 -10.99 16.33 10.46
C LEU A 59 -10.30 14.98 10.27
N HIS A 60 -8.99 14.97 9.99
CA HIS A 60 -8.22 13.73 9.91
C HIS A 60 -8.02 13.08 11.29
N THR A 61 -7.74 13.89 12.32
CA THR A 61 -7.69 13.43 13.71
C THR A 61 -9.07 13.00 14.21
N LEU A 62 -10.13 13.74 13.85
CA LEU A 62 -11.52 13.39 14.17
C LEU A 62 -11.93 12.05 13.56
N ALA A 63 -11.56 11.80 12.31
CA ALA A 63 -11.87 10.52 11.66
C ALA A 63 -11.10 9.35 12.29
N LYS A 64 -9.86 9.59 12.73
CA LYS A 64 -9.07 8.59 13.46
C LYS A 64 -9.69 8.23 14.81
N THR A 65 -10.21 9.21 15.54
CA THR A 65 -10.86 8.99 16.85
C THR A 65 -12.23 8.33 16.71
N THR A 66 -13.03 8.69 15.71
CA THR A 66 -14.34 8.05 15.46
C THR A 66 -14.26 6.63 14.90
N LYS A 67 -13.11 6.19 14.36
CA LYS A 67 -12.89 4.81 13.89
C LYS A 67 -13.00 3.74 14.98
N GLY A 68 -12.95 4.15 16.25
CA GLY A 68 -13.42 3.38 17.41
C GLY A 68 -12.56 2.20 17.88
N ASP A 69 -11.46 1.85 17.21
CA ASP A 69 -10.49 0.87 17.71
C ASP A 69 -9.09 1.26 17.17
N GLN A 70 -8.09 1.40 18.05
CA GLN A 70 -6.69 1.54 17.65
C GLN A 70 -6.17 0.19 17.14
N TRP A 71 -6.58 -0.21 15.95
CA TRP A 71 -6.04 -1.39 15.28
C TRP A 71 -4.92 -1.02 14.30
N SER A 72 -3.93 -1.89 14.17
CA SER A 72 -2.78 -1.71 13.29
C SER A 72 -3.05 -2.29 11.89
N ARG A 73 -2.23 -1.90 10.91
CA ARG A 73 -2.20 -2.58 9.62
C ARG A 73 -1.43 -3.90 9.78
N PRO A 74 -1.79 -4.96 9.02
CA PRO A 74 -0.96 -6.15 8.93
C PRO A 74 0.46 -5.80 8.43
N ARG A 75 1.43 -6.66 8.70
CA ARG A 75 2.81 -6.53 8.22
C ARG A 75 3.15 -7.67 7.30
N LEU A 76 3.65 -7.35 6.10
CA LEU A 76 4.19 -8.31 5.15
C LEU A 76 5.72 -8.33 5.32
N CYS A 77 6.21 -9.34 6.03
CA CYS A 77 7.60 -9.46 6.44
C CYS A 77 8.31 -10.49 5.57
N HIS A 78 9.47 -10.13 5.00
CA HIS A 78 10.36 -11.08 4.35
C HIS A 78 11.54 -11.44 5.26
N ILE A 79 11.60 -12.71 5.64
CA ILE A 79 12.57 -13.27 6.57
C ILE A 79 13.60 -14.06 5.77
N LYS A 80 14.86 -13.62 5.82
CA LYS A 80 15.99 -14.41 5.32
C LYS A 80 16.41 -15.41 6.39
N ARG A 81 16.65 -16.65 5.99
CA ARG A 81 17.09 -17.71 6.90
C ARG A 81 18.55 -17.50 7.26
N ASP A 82 18.82 -17.48 8.55
CA ASP A 82 20.14 -17.47 9.14
C ASP A 82 20.69 -18.91 9.28
N PRO A 83 22.00 -19.14 9.06
CA PRO A 83 22.61 -20.46 9.20
C PRO A 83 22.51 -21.05 10.62
N GLU A 84 22.56 -20.22 11.66
CA GLU A 84 22.59 -20.66 13.06
C GLU A 84 21.18 -20.69 13.67
N HIS A 85 20.39 -19.64 13.43
CA HIS A 85 19.09 -19.43 14.08
C HIS A 85 17.89 -19.79 13.20
N GLY A 86 18.13 -20.27 11.97
CA GLY A 86 17.08 -20.59 11.02
C GLY A 86 16.25 -19.34 10.70
N LEU A 87 14.93 -19.42 10.87
CA LEU A 87 14.05 -18.25 10.66
C LEU A 87 13.93 -17.37 11.91
N GLY A 88 14.46 -17.77 13.06
CA GLY A 88 14.28 -17.04 14.32
C GLY A 88 12.83 -16.92 14.79
N MET A 89 11.95 -17.81 14.34
CA MET A 89 10.55 -17.86 14.79
C MET A 89 10.04 -19.30 14.95
N THR A 90 9.12 -19.46 15.88
CA THR A 90 8.32 -20.68 16.07
C THR A 90 6.85 -20.35 15.87
N VAL A 91 6.10 -21.31 15.35
CA VAL A 91 4.68 -21.14 15.06
C VAL A 91 3.91 -22.16 15.87
N THR A 92 2.98 -21.70 16.69
CA THR A 92 2.18 -22.52 17.60
C THR A 92 0.70 -22.44 17.23
N PRO A 93 -0.04 -23.56 17.17
CA PRO A 93 -1.47 -23.52 16.99
C PRO A 93 -2.14 -22.89 18.22
N ILE A 94 -3.12 -22.02 18.01
CA ILE A 94 -3.93 -21.47 19.09
C ILE A 94 -5.10 -22.41 19.34
N ASN A 95 -5.25 -22.85 20.59
CA ASN A 95 -6.32 -23.74 21.00
C ASN A 95 -7.39 -22.92 21.72
N ASP A 96 -8.56 -22.73 21.11
CA ASP A 96 -9.67 -21.97 21.70
C ASP A 96 -10.48 -22.78 22.76
N GLY A 97 -9.82 -23.67 23.50
CA GLY A 97 -10.44 -24.38 24.64
C GLY A 97 -11.36 -25.56 24.29
N VAL A 98 -11.56 -25.91 23.03
CA VAL A 98 -12.15 -27.19 22.62
C VAL A 98 -11.00 -28.10 22.19
N GLY A 99 -10.89 -29.27 22.81
CA GLY A 99 -9.77 -30.20 22.65
C GLY A 99 -9.27 -30.33 21.20
N VAL A 100 -7.96 -30.18 21.02
CA VAL A 100 -7.30 -30.16 19.71
C VAL A 100 -7.43 -31.53 19.08
N SER A 101 -8.37 -31.66 18.14
CA SER A 101 -8.46 -32.87 17.33
C SER A 101 -7.36 -32.87 16.27
N PRO A 102 -6.73 -34.02 15.98
CA PRO A 102 -5.78 -34.13 14.88
C PRO A 102 -6.47 -33.71 13.56
N GLY A 103 -5.99 -32.63 12.94
CA GLY A 103 -6.55 -32.11 11.68
C GLY A 103 -7.19 -30.72 11.75
N GLN A 104 -7.23 -30.09 12.93
CA GLN A 104 -7.74 -28.73 13.07
C GLN A 104 -6.84 -27.73 12.31
N ARG A 105 -7.48 -26.95 11.43
CA ARG A 105 -6.91 -25.83 10.69
C ARG A 105 -7.22 -24.55 11.47
N GLY A 106 -6.49 -23.46 11.23
CA GLY A 106 -7.19 -22.17 11.24
C GLY A 106 -6.69 -21.03 12.12
N CYS A 107 -5.71 -21.18 13.01
CA CYS A 107 -5.12 -20.04 13.73
C CYS A 107 -3.74 -20.38 14.29
N TYR A 108 -2.75 -19.53 14.02
CA TYR A 108 -1.38 -19.75 14.46
C TYR A 108 -0.78 -18.48 15.06
N MET A 109 -0.13 -18.61 16.21
CA MET A 109 0.64 -17.54 16.84
C MET A 109 2.13 -17.73 16.56
N VAL A 110 2.82 -16.62 16.35
CA VAL A 110 4.28 -16.58 16.19
C VAL A 110 4.95 -16.19 17.50
N SER A 111 6.03 -16.89 17.84
CA SER A 111 7.00 -16.45 18.85
C SER A 111 8.35 -16.28 18.17
N THR A 112 8.97 -15.14 18.35
CA THR A 112 10.27 -14.80 17.77
C THR A 112 11.39 -14.98 18.80
N VAL A 113 12.61 -15.20 18.30
CA VAL A 113 13.84 -15.13 19.09
C VAL A 113 14.29 -13.68 19.10
N THR A 114 14.70 -13.19 20.27
CA THR A 114 15.22 -11.83 20.44
C THR A 114 16.40 -11.57 19.51
N ASP A 115 16.38 -10.46 18.79
CA ASP A 115 17.36 -10.06 17.76
C ASP A 115 17.50 -11.10 16.62
N GLY A 116 16.53 -12.01 16.50
CA GLY A 116 16.52 -13.06 15.50
C GLY A 116 16.04 -12.59 14.12
N PRO A 117 16.24 -13.40 13.07
CA PRO A 117 15.89 -13.01 11.69
C PRO A 117 14.43 -12.60 11.49
N ALA A 118 13.49 -13.24 12.18
CA ALA A 118 12.07 -12.89 12.09
C ALA A 118 11.77 -11.52 12.73
N GLU A 119 12.35 -11.24 13.90
CA GLU A 119 12.17 -9.96 14.59
C GLU A 119 12.78 -8.81 13.79
N ASN A 120 14.00 -9.01 13.26
CA ASN A 120 14.65 -8.05 12.37
C ASN A 120 13.89 -7.84 11.05
N ALA A 121 13.02 -8.76 10.66
CA ALA A 121 12.12 -8.61 9.52
C ALA A 121 10.78 -7.94 9.86
N GLY A 122 10.54 -7.58 11.13
CA GLY A 122 9.33 -6.90 11.60
C GLY A 122 8.21 -7.82 12.11
N VAL A 123 8.52 -9.10 12.36
CA VAL A 123 7.59 -10.02 13.03
C VAL A 123 7.73 -9.88 14.54
N CYS A 124 6.62 -9.78 15.26
CA CYS A 124 6.63 -9.62 16.70
C CYS A 124 6.16 -10.90 17.40
N THR A 125 6.72 -11.20 18.57
CA THR A 125 6.19 -12.28 19.42
C THR A 125 4.75 -11.95 19.83
N GLY A 126 3.86 -12.93 19.68
CA GLY A 126 2.42 -12.77 19.94
C GLY A 126 1.59 -12.44 18.71
N ASP A 127 2.23 -12.22 17.55
CA ASP A 127 1.54 -11.99 16.29
C ASP A 127 0.76 -13.23 15.82
N MET A 128 -0.37 -12.95 15.17
CA MET A 128 -1.17 -13.92 14.44
C MET A 128 -0.62 -14.07 13.03
N LEU A 129 -0.28 -15.30 12.63
CA LEU A 129 0.13 -15.62 11.27
C LEU A 129 -1.12 -15.79 10.38
N ILE A 130 -1.17 -15.08 9.26
CA ILE A 130 -2.32 -15.05 8.35
C ILE A 130 -2.02 -15.73 7.01
N TRP A 131 -0.80 -15.53 6.51
CA TRP A 131 -0.40 -15.99 5.18
C TRP A 131 1.11 -16.26 5.13
N ILE A 132 1.51 -17.21 4.29
CA ILE A 132 2.90 -17.62 4.08
C ILE A 132 3.14 -17.94 2.60
N ASN A 133 4.13 -17.31 1.98
CA ASN A 133 4.60 -17.59 0.61
C ASN A 133 3.47 -17.77 -0.43
N GLY A 134 2.48 -16.89 -0.44
CA GLY A 134 1.35 -16.97 -1.38
C GLY A 134 0.11 -17.69 -0.84
N VAL A 135 0.20 -18.37 0.30
CA VAL A 135 -0.84 -19.28 0.79
C VAL A 135 -1.40 -18.81 2.13
N SER A 136 -2.73 -18.72 2.24
CA SER A 136 -3.38 -18.45 3.53
C SER A 136 -3.13 -19.61 4.51
N VAL A 137 -2.76 -19.31 5.75
CA VAL A 137 -2.53 -20.37 6.75
C VAL A 137 -3.82 -20.94 7.31
N SER A 138 -4.96 -20.24 7.14
CA SER A 138 -6.27 -20.70 7.60
C SER A 138 -6.69 -22.05 7.01
N ILE A 139 -6.20 -22.38 5.81
CA ILE A 139 -6.47 -23.64 5.11
C ILE A 139 -5.41 -24.72 5.36
N LEU A 140 -4.32 -24.39 6.05
CA LEU A 140 -3.20 -25.30 6.30
C LEU A 140 -3.39 -26.04 7.64
N THR A 141 -2.93 -27.28 7.68
CA THR A 141 -2.72 -28.00 8.94
C THR A 141 -1.36 -27.62 9.53
N HIS A 142 -1.17 -27.83 10.84
CA HIS A 142 0.11 -27.54 11.48
C HIS A 142 1.27 -28.28 10.81
N GLY A 143 1.08 -29.57 10.48
CA GLY A 143 2.08 -30.36 9.78
C GLY A 143 2.40 -29.87 8.37
N THR A 144 1.41 -29.39 7.61
CA THR A 144 1.66 -28.79 6.28
C THR A 144 2.38 -27.45 6.42
N LEU A 145 2.00 -26.62 7.38
CA LEU A 145 2.64 -25.34 7.66
C LEU A 145 4.12 -25.50 8.03
N CYS A 146 4.45 -26.42 8.94
CA CYS A 146 5.82 -26.74 9.30
C CYS A 146 6.62 -27.26 8.10
N ARG A 147 5.99 -28.08 7.23
CA ARG A 147 6.64 -28.54 5.99
C ARG A 147 6.91 -27.38 5.03
N THR A 148 5.99 -26.44 4.87
CA THR A 148 6.18 -25.23 4.05
C THR A 148 7.35 -24.39 4.56
N LEU A 149 7.44 -24.16 5.87
CA LEU A 149 8.55 -23.42 6.52
C LEU A 149 9.91 -24.13 6.43
N LYS A 150 9.90 -25.48 6.42
CA LYS A 150 11.12 -26.28 6.26
C LYS A 150 11.59 -26.35 4.80
N LYS A 151 10.64 -26.46 3.87
CA LYS A 151 10.88 -26.59 2.42
C LYS A 151 11.32 -25.28 1.78
N SER A 152 10.93 -24.14 2.32
CA SER A 152 11.35 -22.84 1.80
C SER A 152 12.87 -22.69 1.84
N GLU A 153 13.49 -22.64 0.67
CA GLU A 153 14.94 -22.53 0.50
C GLU A 153 15.40 -21.10 0.80
N GLY A 154 16.00 -20.91 1.96
CA GLY A 154 16.74 -19.68 2.32
C GLY A 154 15.90 -18.46 2.73
N SER A 155 14.60 -18.39 2.44
CA SER A 155 13.75 -17.28 2.90
C SER A 155 12.27 -17.61 2.95
N VAL A 156 11.51 -16.84 3.74
CA VAL A 156 10.04 -16.94 3.85
C VAL A 156 9.45 -15.55 3.89
N THR A 157 8.35 -15.34 3.17
CA THR A 157 7.54 -14.12 3.30
C THR A 157 6.24 -14.46 4.04
N VAL A 158 5.96 -13.74 5.13
CA VAL A 158 4.80 -13.96 5.98
C VAL A 158 3.96 -12.70 6.10
N LEU A 159 2.64 -12.88 6.25
CA LEU A 159 1.71 -11.82 6.64
C LEU A 159 1.32 -12.06 8.09
N VAL A 160 1.62 -11.09 8.94
CA VAL A 160 1.36 -11.15 10.38
C VAL A 160 0.57 -9.93 10.84
N ILE A 161 -0.12 -10.05 11.97
CA ILE A 161 -0.84 -8.95 12.60
C ILE A 161 -0.93 -9.21 14.11
N ASP A 162 -0.93 -8.16 14.92
CA ASP A 162 -1.08 -8.35 16.37
C ASP A 162 -2.45 -8.94 16.73
N ARG A 163 -2.53 -9.61 17.88
CA ARG A 163 -3.73 -10.32 18.33
C ARG A 163 -4.96 -9.42 18.51
N HIS A 164 -4.78 -8.18 18.98
CA HIS A 164 -5.88 -7.27 19.23
C HIS A 164 -6.48 -6.81 17.89
N SER A 165 -5.62 -6.36 16.98
CA SER A 165 -6.01 -5.96 15.63
C SER A 165 -6.63 -7.14 14.88
N HIS A 166 -6.06 -8.35 14.94
CA HIS A 166 -6.68 -9.54 14.36
C HIS A 166 -8.15 -9.72 14.80
N SER A 167 -8.41 -9.64 16.10
CA SER A 167 -9.75 -9.79 16.68
C SER A 167 -10.72 -8.74 16.14
N CYS A 168 -10.21 -7.53 15.96
CA CYS A 168 -10.88 -6.38 15.39
C CYS A 168 -11.25 -6.59 13.90
N TYR A 169 -10.31 -7.05 13.05
CA TYR A 169 -10.59 -7.40 11.64
C TYR A 169 -11.65 -8.52 11.54
N VAL A 170 -11.53 -9.56 12.37
CA VAL A 170 -12.50 -10.67 12.41
C VAL A 170 -13.90 -10.20 12.83
N ARG A 171 -14.00 -9.41 13.91
CA ARG A 171 -15.28 -8.87 14.40
C ARG A 171 -16.00 -8.05 13.33
N ARG A 172 -15.26 -7.26 12.56
CA ARG A 172 -15.82 -6.44 11.47
C ARG A 172 -15.98 -7.20 10.14
N ARG A 173 -15.71 -8.51 10.12
CA ARG A 173 -15.78 -9.38 8.93
C ARG A 173 -14.91 -8.86 7.77
N VAL A 174 -13.78 -8.26 8.09
CA VAL A 174 -12.82 -7.78 7.11
C VAL A 174 -11.78 -8.88 6.85
N PRO A 175 -11.55 -9.28 5.60
CA PRO A 175 -10.48 -10.23 5.27
C PRO A 175 -9.11 -9.55 5.42
N ILE A 176 -8.17 -10.18 6.11
CA ILE A 176 -6.79 -9.70 6.20
C ILE A 176 -6.01 -10.15 4.95
N LEU A 177 -5.56 -9.18 4.14
CA LEU A 177 -4.93 -9.44 2.83
C LEU A 177 -3.57 -8.74 2.71
N PRO A 178 -2.66 -9.17 1.82
CA PRO A 178 -1.38 -8.49 1.60
C PRO A 178 -1.54 -7.02 1.16
N VAL A 179 -2.61 -6.68 0.43
CA VAL A 179 -2.84 -5.33 -0.10
C VAL A 179 -3.00 -4.24 0.96
N MET A 180 -3.45 -4.61 2.16
CA MET A 180 -3.59 -3.67 3.27
C MET A 180 -2.35 -3.62 4.16
N ALA A 181 -1.34 -4.45 3.89
CA ALA A 181 -0.18 -4.59 4.74
C ALA A 181 0.82 -3.44 4.56
N GLU A 182 1.60 -3.19 5.59
CA GLU A 182 2.86 -2.47 5.50
C GLU A 182 3.95 -3.46 5.07
N SER A 183 4.81 -3.07 4.13
CA SER A 183 5.95 -3.89 3.73
C SER A 183 7.09 -3.75 4.73
N SER A 184 7.65 -4.87 5.18
CA SER A 184 8.83 -4.90 6.03
C SER A 184 9.89 -5.84 5.46
N SER A 185 11.10 -5.32 5.28
CA SER A 185 12.29 -6.05 4.82
C SER A 185 12.13 -6.79 3.48
N LEU A 186 11.25 -6.31 2.58
CA LEU A 186 11.09 -6.91 1.25
C LEU A 186 12.38 -6.77 0.43
N PRO A 187 12.83 -7.84 -0.26
CA PRO A 187 14.15 -7.87 -0.90
C PRO A 187 14.22 -7.09 -2.21
N TYR A 188 13.08 -6.75 -2.80
CA TYR A 188 13.00 -6.05 -4.09
C TYR A 188 12.00 -4.90 -4.01
N ALA A 189 12.44 -3.71 -4.37
CA ALA A 189 11.60 -2.53 -4.48
C ALA A 189 11.46 -2.12 -5.96
N THR A 190 10.34 -1.48 -6.29
CA THR A 190 10.18 -0.85 -7.61
C THR A 190 11.05 0.39 -7.71
N LYS A 191 11.63 0.64 -8.87
CA LYS A 191 12.40 1.87 -9.15
C LYS A 191 11.49 2.89 -9.84
N THR A 192 11.36 4.08 -9.26
CA THR A 192 10.65 5.21 -9.87
C THR A 192 11.67 6.14 -10.51
N MET A 193 11.56 6.34 -11.82
CA MET A 193 12.49 7.14 -12.61
C MET A 193 11.75 8.34 -13.18
N HIS A 194 12.28 9.54 -12.96
CA HIS A 194 11.77 10.77 -13.56
C HIS A 194 12.69 11.15 -14.72
N LEU A 195 12.19 11.06 -15.94
CA LEU A 195 12.96 11.35 -17.14
C LEU A 195 12.51 12.69 -17.73
N GLU A 196 13.50 13.52 -18.09
CA GLU A 196 13.30 14.72 -18.88
C GLU A 196 13.94 14.53 -20.26
N LYS A 197 13.15 14.80 -21.30
CA LYS A 197 13.53 14.57 -22.69
C LYS A 197 14.63 15.56 -23.10
N ARG A 198 15.71 15.03 -23.66
CA ARG A 198 16.82 15.79 -24.24
C ARG A 198 16.70 15.87 -25.77
N GLN A 199 17.69 16.46 -26.44
CA GLN A 199 17.68 16.63 -27.90
C GLN A 199 17.62 15.28 -28.64
N ASP A 200 18.27 14.27 -28.08
CA ASP A 200 18.33 12.87 -28.50
C ASP A 200 17.18 12.00 -27.97
N GLY A 201 16.23 12.59 -27.23
CA GLY A 201 15.12 11.88 -26.62
C GLY A 201 15.38 11.49 -25.17
N PHE A 202 14.97 10.29 -24.78
CA PHE A 202 15.17 9.78 -23.41
C PHE A 202 16.39 8.85 -23.29
N GLY A 203 16.88 8.29 -24.41
CA GLY A 203 18.04 7.40 -24.47
C GLY A 203 17.81 5.98 -23.95
N PHE A 204 16.68 5.38 -24.31
CA PHE A 204 16.39 3.96 -24.06
C PHE A 204 15.48 3.38 -25.15
N LEU A 205 15.49 2.06 -25.31
CA LEU A 205 14.58 1.29 -26.14
C LEU A 205 13.54 0.57 -25.27
N LEU A 206 12.26 0.66 -25.65
CA LEU A 206 11.21 -0.18 -25.07
C LEU A 206 10.99 -1.40 -25.96
N ARG A 207 11.20 -2.60 -25.42
CA ARG A 207 11.03 -3.85 -26.17
C ARG A 207 9.83 -4.66 -25.65
N ARG A 208 9.08 -5.25 -26.58
CA ARG A 208 8.06 -6.27 -26.28
C ARG A 208 8.76 -7.63 -26.16
N GLU A 209 8.73 -8.21 -24.97
CA GLU A 209 9.26 -9.55 -24.70
C GLU A 209 8.14 -10.49 -24.22
N ARG A 210 8.30 -11.80 -24.40
CA ARG A 210 7.35 -12.81 -23.90
C ARG A 210 7.95 -13.48 -22.68
N LEU A 211 7.27 -13.39 -21.54
CA LEU A 211 7.79 -13.86 -20.26
C LEU A 211 6.87 -14.90 -19.59
N GLY A 212 7.48 -15.99 -19.13
CA GLY A 212 6.85 -16.99 -18.27
C GLY A 212 5.95 -18.00 -18.98
N VAL A 213 5.25 -18.79 -18.16
CA VAL A 213 4.23 -19.77 -18.59
C VAL A 213 2.95 -19.53 -17.76
N PRO A 214 1.78 -19.30 -18.38
CA PRO A 214 1.60 -19.00 -19.80
C PRO A 214 2.38 -17.72 -20.19
N LEU A 215 2.74 -17.61 -21.47
CA LEU A 215 3.50 -16.48 -22.00
C LEU A 215 2.69 -15.19 -21.81
N LYS A 216 3.15 -14.32 -20.91
CA LYS A 216 2.65 -12.95 -20.79
C LYS A 216 3.52 -12.01 -21.61
N ILE A 217 2.89 -11.04 -22.25
CA ILE A 217 3.61 -9.95 -22.91
C ILE A 217 4.13 -9.02 -21.82
N ALA A 218 5.41 -8.68 -21.93
CA ALA A 218 6.15 -7.84 -20.99
C ALA A 218 6.80 -6.69 -21.76
N HIS A 219 6.86 -5.52 -21.14
CA HIS A 219 7.56 -4.35 -21.68
C HIS A 219 8.88 -4.20 -20.95
N VAL A 220 9.99 -4.42 -21.65
CA VAL A 220 11.34 -4.44 -21.07
C VAL A 220 12.12 -3.21 -21.54
N LEU A 221 12.80 -2.56 -20.61
CA LEU A 221 13.70 -1.44 -20.86
C LEU A 221 15.04 -1.99 -21.36
N ARG A 222 15.51 -1.53 -22.51
CA ARG A 222 16.72 -2.03 -23.17
C ARG A 222 17.55 -0.89 -23.75
N GLU A 223 18.80 -1.17 -24.07
CA GLU A 223 19.68 -0.27 -24.83
C GLU A 223 19.69 1.13 -24.22
N VAL A 224 20.02 1.20 -22.92
CA VAL A 224 20.14 2.47 -22.21
C VAL A 224 21.43 3.16 -22.67
N ASP A 225 21.28 4.32 -23.30
CA ASP A 225 22.41 5.06 -23.89
C ASP A 225 23.26 5.70 -22.79
N VAL A 226 24.59 5.65 -22.95
CA VAL A 226 25.55 6.26 -22.00
C VAL A 226 25.39 7.78 -22.01
N GLY A 227 25.30 8.37 -20.83
CA GLY A 227 25.11 9.80 -20.63
C GLY A 227 23.68 10.28 -20.89
N SER A 228 22.71 9.39 -21.14
CA SER A 228 21.32 9.74 -21.44
C SER A 228 20.50 10.20 -20.24
N ALA A 229 19.27 10.66 -20.49
CA ALA A 229 18.30 10.94 -19.42
C ALA A 229 17.87 9.67 -18.68
N ALA A 230 17.78 8.53 -19.39
CA ALA A 230 17.46 7.24 -18.80
C ALA A 230 18.55 6.74 -17.85
N GLU A 231 19.82 6.77 -18.27
CA GLU A 231 20.94 6.37 -17.42
C GLU A 231 21.03 7.28 -16.19
N ALA A 232 20.90 8.60 -16.37
CA ALA A 232 20.92 9.56 -15.27
C ALA A 232 19.77 9.37 -14.26
N ALA A 233 18.61 8.86 -14.72
CA ALA A 233 17.49 8.50 -13.86
C ALA A 233 17.66 7.12 -13.17
N GLY A 234 18.77 6.42 -13.45
CA GLY A 234 19.09 5.11 -12.88
C GLY A 234 18.43 3.95 -13.61
N MET A 235 18.05 4.09 -14.89
CA MET A 235 17.48 2.99 -15.67
C MET A 235 18.50 1.87 -15.86
N GLU A 236 18.07 0.62 -15.65
CA GLU A 236 18.88 -0.57 -15.85
C GLU A 236 18.37 -1.38 -17.06
N ASP A 237 19.29 -1.85 -17.90
CA ASP A 237 18.94 -2.72 -19.03
C ASP A 237 18.37 -4.05 -18.52
N GLY A 238 17.24 -4.46 -19.09
CA GLY A 238 16.55 -5.70 -18.73
C GLY A 238 15.49 -5.55 -17.64
N ASP A 239 15.31 -4.35 -17.09
CA ASP A 239 14.21 -4.08 -16.16
C ASP A 239 12.85 -4.14 -16.85
N LEU A 240 11.85 -4.67 -16.12
CA LEU A 240 10.46 -4.68 -16.58
C LEU A 240 9.80 -3.35 -16.24
N LEU A 241 9.19 -2.71 -17.23
CA LEU A 241 8.32 -1.55 -17.04
C LEU A 241 6.98 -1.99 -16.43
N LEU A 242 6.66 -1.44 -15.26
CA LEU A 242 5.44 -1.72 -14.51
C LEU A 242 4.38 -0.63 -14.69
N ALA A 243 4.79 0.64 -14.78
CA ALA A 243 3.87 1.77 -14.93
C ALA A 243 4.47 2.98 -15.66
N VAL A 244 3.61 3.77 -16.31
CA VAL A 244 3.95 5.05 -16.96
C VAL A 244 3.07 6.15 -16.34
N ASN A 245 3.68 7.19 -15.78
CA ASN A 245 3.02 8.21 -14.95
C ASN A 245 2.14 7.57 -13.85
N GLY A 246 2.69 6.49 -13.29
CA GLY A 246 2.07 5.61 -12.31
C GLY A 246 0.90 4.76 -12.85
N GLU A 247 0.50 4.88 -14.12
CA GLU A 247 -0.54 4.03 -14.69
C GLU A 247 0.03 2.65 -15.03
N PRO A 248 -0.51 1.55 -14.46
CA PRO A 248 0.01 0.21 -14.72
C PRO A 248 -0.06 -0.17 -16.20
N VAL A 249 0.96 -0.89 -16.67
CA VAL A 249 1.05 -1.32 -18.07
C VAL A 249 0.94 -2.83 -18.27
N GLU A 250 0.75 -3.63 -17.21
CA GLU A 250 0.72 -5.11 -17.31
C GLU A 250 -0.33 -5.63 -18.30
N SER A 251 -1.48 -4.97 -18.40
CA SER A 251 -2.58 -5.37 -19.29
C SER A 251 -2.64 -4.60 -20.60
N LYS A 252 -1.64 -3.77 -20.92
CA LYS A 252 -1.64 -2.92 -22.11
C LYS A 252 -0.86 -3.56 -23.25
N GLU A 253 -1.21 -3.22 -24.48
CA GLU A 253 -0.39 -3.61 -25.63
C GLU A 253 0.83 -2.70 -25.77
N HIS A 254 1.82 -3.16 -26.53
CA HIS A 254 3.09 -2.44 -26.66
C HIS A 254 2.91 -1.05 -27.28
N GLU A 255 2.09 -0.99 -28.31
CA GLU A 255 1.75 0.25 -29.01
C GLU A 255 1.07 1.26 -28.08
N ASP A 256 0.17 0.81 -27.20
CA ASP A 256 -0.49 1.68 -26.22
C ASP A 256 0.51 2.27 -25.23
N VAL A 257 1.44 1.47 -24.73
CA VAL A 257 2.48 1.94 -23.81
C VAL A 257 3.41 2.94 -24.48
N VAL A 258 3.78 2.71 -25.73
CA VAL A 258 4.58 3.67 -26.52
C VAL A 258 3.82 4.98 -26.69
N VAL A 259 2.51 4.93 -26.97
CA VAL A 259 1.65 6.12 -27.08
C VAL A 259 1.59 6.86 -25.74
N MET A 260 1.43 6.16 -24.61
CA MET A 260 1.43 6.78 -23.28
C MET A 260 2.72 7.55 -22.99
N ILE A 261 3.89 6.96 -23.30
CA ILE A 261 5.18 7.62 -23.10
C ILE A 261 5.31 8.84 -24.01
N ARG A 262 4.95 8.72 -25.29
CA ARG A 262 5.02 9.83 -26.25
C ARG A 262 4.08 10.98 -25.88
N ASN A 263 2.88 10.67 -25.41
CA ASN A 263 1.89 11.65 -24.99
C ASN A 263 2.27 12.37 -23.69
N SER A 264 3.24 11.84 -22.94
CA SER A 264 3.79 12.52 -21.76
C SER A 264 4.63 13.75 -22.12
N GLY A 265 4.99 13.91 -23.40
CA GLY A 265 5.72 15.07 -23.91
C GLY A 265 7.18 15.06 -23.46
N GLY A 266 7.63 16.15 -22.82
CA GLY A 266 9.01 16.33 -22.41
C GLY A 266 9.38 15.71 -21.07
N LYS A 267 8.41 15.25 -20.27
CA LYS A 267 8.66 14.65 -18.95
C LYS A 267 7.84 13.39 -18.79
N VAL A 268 8.44 12.31 -18.33
CA VAL A 268 7.74 11.05 -18.07
C VAL A 268 8.26 10.43 -16.78
N THR A 269 7.36 9.84 -16.00
CA THR A 269 7.73 9.02 -14.85
C THR A 269 7.52 7.56 -15.18
N LEU A 270 8.58 6.76 -15.08
CA LEU A 270 8.54 5.32 -15.35
C LEU A 270 8.78 4.56 -14.05
N THR A 271 7.96 3.56 -13.78
CA THR A 271 8.16 2.64 -12.65
C THR A 271 8.59 1.30 -13.20
N SER A 272 9.76 0.80 -12.80
CA SER A 272 10.28 -0.51 -13.21
C SER A 272 10.56 -1.45 -12.04
N ILE A 273 10.82 -2.71 -12.35
CA ILE A 273 11.39 -3.68 -11.42
C ILE A 273 12.33 -4.64 -12.15
N CYS A 274 13.37 -5.09 -11.45
CA CYS A 274 14.25 -6.12 -11.95
C CYS A 274 13.52 -7.47 -12.10
N MET A 275 14.05 -8.32 -12.97
CA MET A 275 13.46 -9.63 -13.29
C MET A 275 13.37 -10.57 -12.08
N GLN A 276 14.31 -10.46 -11.15
CA GLN A 276 14.32 -11.24 -9.91
C GLN A 276 13.17 -10.79 -8.99
N GLY A 277 12.96 -9.48 -8.86
CA GLY A 277 11.84 -8.90 -8.12
C GLY A 277 10.50 -9.32 -8.70
N LEU A 278 10.33 -9.26 -10.03
CA LEU A 278 9.11 -9.74 -10.68
C LEU A 278 8.80 -11.20 -10.33
N ARG A 279 9.81 -12.08 -10.39
CA ARG A 279 9.63 -13.50 -10.02
C ARG A 279 9.24 -13.66 -8.56
N PHE A 280 9.86 -12.89 -7.67
CA PHE A 280 9.54 -12.87 -6.25
C PHE A 280 8.05 -12.52 -6.02
N TYR A 281 7.59 -11.38 -6.52
CA TYR A 281 6.20 -10.95 -6.36
C TYR A 281 5.20 -11.91 -7.04
N LYS A 282 5.54 -12.43 -8.22
CA LYS A 282 4.73 -13.45 -8.92
C LYS A 282 4.59 -14.73 -8.10
N ASN A 283 5.65 -15.22 -7.47
CA ASN A 283 5.61 -16.41 -6.62
C ASN A 283 4.76 -16.21 -5.37
N LEU A 284 4.69 -14.97 -4.87
CA LEU A 284 3.80 -14.59 -3.78
C LEU A 284 2.35 -14.33 -4.24
N GLY A 285 2.08 -14.27 -5.54
CA GLY A 285 0.75 -13.96 -6.06
C GLY A 285 0.28 -12.54 -5.75
N ILE A 286 1.22 -11.60 -5.60
CA ILE A 286 0.94 -10.17 -5.35
C ILE A 286 1.59 -9.30 -6.43
N SER A 287 1.07 -8.09 -6.62
CA SER A 287 1.63 -7.13 -7.58
C SER A 287 2.89 -6.47 -7.02
N PRO A 288 3.96 -6.27 -7.82
CA PRO A 288 5.10 -5.44 -7.41
C PRO A 288 4.72 -3.98 -7.12
N LEU A 289 3.64 -3.48 -7.75
CA LEU A 289 3.14 -2.12 -7.53
C LEU A 289 2.37 -1.97 -6.20
N LEU A 290 2.23 -3.04 -5.41
CA LEU A 290 1.47 -3.03 -4.17
C LEU A 290 2.00 -2.04 -3.13
N PHE A 291 3.32 -1.89 -3.06
CA PHE A 291 4.01 -0.99 -2.13
C PHE A 291 4.60 0.23 -2.85
N HIS A 292 4.17 0.49 -4.08
CA HIS A 292 4.66 1.63 -4.83
C HIS A 292 4.05 2.92 -4.30
N GLU A 293 4.89 3.78 -3.72
CA GLU A 293 4.49 5.14 -3.37
C GLU A 293 4.43 5.99 -4.64
N VAL A 294 3.22 6.42 -5.01
CA VAL A 294 3.03 7.38 -6.09
C VAL A 294 3.44 8.75 -5.55
N CYS A 295 4.67 9.18 -5.82
CA CYS A 295 5.08 10.58 -5.60
C CYS A 295 4.15 11.47 -6.44
N PRO A 296 3.36 12.37 -5.83
CA PRO A 296 2.61 13.36 -6.59
C PRO A 296 3.63 14.27 -7.28
N LEU A 297 3.69 14.26 -8.61
CA LEU A 297 4.46 15.26 -9.34
C LEU A 297 3.91 16.65 -9.02
N HIS A 298 4.83 17.55 -8.66
CA HIS A 298 4.70 19.01 -8.49
C HIS A 298 3.95 19.53 -7.25
N LYS A 299 4.71 19.78 -6.18
CA LYS A 299 4.63 21.09 -5.51
C LYS A 299 5.60 22.03 -6.23
N THR A 300 5.10 23.12 -6.79
CA THR A 300 5.95 24.22 -7.26
C THR A 300 6.61 24.89 -6.05
N PRO A 301 7.94 25.13 -6.06
CA PRO A 301 8.59 25.87 -4.99
C PRO A 301 8.36 27.38 -5.16
N ASN A 302 8.24 28.05 -4.00
CA ASN A 302 8.26 29.48 -3.73
C ASN A 302 6.88 30.16 -3.52
N GLU A 303 6.57 30.45 -2.26
CA GLU A 303 6.63 31.83 -1.78
C GLU A 303 7.23 31.85 -0.36
N ASP A 304 8.15 32.79 -0.16
CA ASP A 304 8.95 33.01 1.03
C ASP A 304 8.12 33.41 2.27
N SER A 305 8.71 33.14 3.43
CA SER A 305 8.18 33.35 4.79
C SER A 305 8.08 34.84 5.19
N PRO A 306 7.52 35.18 6.37
CA PRO A 306 8.44 35.25 7.52
C PRO A 306 7.84 34.88 8.89
N GLY A 307 8.60 34.06 9.64
CA GLY A 307 9.00 34.31 11.02
C GLY A 307 7.93 34.33 12.13
N LYS A 308 8.06 33.37 13.06
CA LYS A 308 8.11 33.68 14.51
C LYS A 308 8.66 32.51 15.33
N THR A 309 9.89 32.71 15.79
CA THR A 309 10.51 32.05 16.96
C THR A 309 9.74 32.42 18.22
N ILE A 310 9.22 31.46 19.02
CA ILE A 310 9.16 31.54 20.50
C ILE A 310 9.19 30.14 21.15
N ARG A 311 10.34 29.84 21.78
CA ARG A 311 10.64 29.26 23.11
C ARG A 311 9.90 28.01 23.63
N HIS A 312 10.74 27.06 24.06
CA HIS A 312 10.47 26.02 25.05
C HIS A 312 9.83 26.55 26.35
N GLY A 313 8.85 25.81 26.85
CA GLY A 313 8.37 25.83 28.23
C GLY A 313 7.75 24.47 28.56
N GLN A 314 8.26 23.82 29.59
CA GLN A 314 7.73 22.58 30.18
C GLN A 314 6.43 22.87 30.95
N ASP A 315 5.71 21.78 31.25
CA ASP A 315 4.63 21.60 32.22
C ASP A 315 3.19 21.93 31.77
N ALA A 316 2.38 20.88 31.58
CA ALA A 316 1.00 20.80 32.08
C ALA A 316 0.39 19.40 31.82
N GLU A 317 0.22 18.67 32.92
CA GLU A 317 -0.77 17.65 33.30
C GLU A 317 -1.73 17.00 32.28
N ASN A 318 -1.88 15.68 32.45
CA ASN A 318 -2.96 14.82 31.98
C ASN A 318 -4.35 15.45 32.18
N ILE A 319 -5.05 15.77 31.08
CA ILE A 319 -6.50 15.95 31.08
C ILE A 319 -7.08 15.07 29.96
N ARG A 320 -7.79 14.02 30.35
CA ARG A 320 -8.69 13.26 29.46
C ARG A 320 -9.90 14.15 29.15
N PRO A 321 -10.29 14.35 27.89
CA PRO A 321 -11.60 14.93 27.59
C PRO A 321 -12.66 13.83 27.74
N ASP A 322 -13.55 14.00 28.72
CA ASP A 322 -14.84 13.29 28.77
C ASP A 322 -15.70 13.79 27.59
N TYR A 323 -16.09 12.90 26.68
CA TYR A 323 -17.07 13.20 25.64
C TYR A 323 -18.43 12.59 26.02
N PRO A 324 -19.53 13.37 25.98
CA PRO A 324 -20.84 12.89 26.35
C PRO A 324 -21.41 11.91 25.32
N SER A 325 -21.92 10.78 25.82
CA SER A 325 -22.62 9.74 25.07
C SER A 325 -24.04 10.18 24.71
N VAL A 326 -24.22 11.01 23.68
CA VAL A 326 -25.56 11.35 23.14
C VAL A 326 -25.50 11.53 21.62
N TRP A 327 -25.55 10.42 20.88
CA TRP A 327 -25.78 10.43 19.42
C TRP A 327 -26.70 9.28 19.01
N ASP A 328 -27.82 9.14 19.71
CA ASP A 328 -28.95 8.31 19.28
C ASP A 328 -30.19 9.20 19.21
N GLN A 329 -30.52 9.71 18.02
CA GLN A 329 -31.88 10.13 17.65
C GLN A 329 -32.03 10.44 16.14
N GLY A 330 -32.96 9.71 15.50
CA GLY A 330 -33.91 10.23 14.50
C GLY A 330 -33.43 10.53 13.07
N CYS A 331 -33.98 9.78 12.10
CA CYS A 331 -33.89 9.99 10.65
C CYS A 331 -34.60 11.26 10.13
N SER A 332 -34.09 11.86 9.04
CA SER A 332 -34.90 12.48 7.98
C SER A 332 -34.18 12.41 6.63
N GLU A 333 -34.91 12.07 5.57
CA GLU A 333 -34.44 12.00 4.17
C GLU A 333 -34.45 13.42 3.57
N ASP A 334 -33.31 14.13 3.61
CA ASP A 334 -32.93 15.22 2.69
C ASP A 334 -31.74 16.00 3.28
N SER A 335 -30.53 15.44 3.20
CA SER A 335 -29.33 16.15 3.62
C SER A 335 -28.16 15.84 2.70
N VAL A 336 -27.60 16.88 2.08
CA VAL A 336 -26.41 16.79 1.25
C VAL A 336 -25.22 16.58 2.18
N ALA A 337 -24.72 15.35 2.23
CA ALA A 337 -23.56 14.98 3.03
C ALA A 337 -22.25 15.25 2.29
N GLN A 338 -21.26 15.82 2.98
CA GLN A 338 -19.91 15.95 2.44
C GLN A 338 -19.09 14.71 2.80
N VAL A 339 -18.43 14.14 1.80
CA VAL A 339 -17.67 12.90 1.92
C VAL A 339 -16.19 13.22 1.87
N ILE A 340 -15.48 12.97 2.98
CA ILE A 340 -14.02 13.07 3.02
C ILE A 340 -13.44 11.66 2.94
N ALA A 341 -12.72 11.39 1.86
CA ALA A 341 -12.00 10.13 1.68
C ALA A 341 -10.65 10.20 2.43
N LEU A 342 -10.37 9.19 3.27
CA LEU A 342 -9.14 9.08 4.07
C LEU A 342 -8.16 8.08 3.46
#